data_AF-A0A497RHY8-F1
#
_entry.id   AF-A0A497RHY8-F1
#
_cell.length_a   1.000
_cell.length_b   1.000
_cell.length_c   1.000
_cell.angle_alpha   90.00
_cell.angle_beta   90.00
_cell.angle_gamma   90.00
#
_symmetry.space_group_name_H-M   'P 1'
#
loop_
_entity.id
_entity.type
_entity.pdbx_description
1 polymer ?
#
loop_
_entity_poly.entity_id
_entity_poly.type
_entity_poly.pdbx_seq_one_letter_code
_entity_poly.pdbx_strand_id
1 'polypeptide(L)'
;MADYFVTLTIPANTPLSSPVSTTVTIEGDILVGFYRLIPPGWAGLAHYRILHGIYQLHPANEGAWDTGDNIRDFVPLNWKMPEHKVTLTIEGYNEDIAYDHTVYLWFRTEELEYARPTTLFKEMLTLLKEIFGVES
;
A
#
# COMPACT_ATOMS: atom_id res chain seq x y z
N MET A 1 -11.02 0.03 -8.37
CA MET A 1 -10.40 0.80 -7.27
C MET A 1 -10.99 0.33 -5.96
N ALA A 2 -10.14 0.01 -4.99
CA ALA A 2 -10.54 -0.41 -3.65
C ALA A 2 -9.66 0.30 -2.61
N ASP A 3 -10.22 0.52 -1.42
CA ASP A 3 -9.50 1.11 -0.28
C ASP A 3 -9.52 0.10 0.89
N TYR A 4 -8.35 -0.20 1.46
CA TYR A 4 -8.17 -1.13 2.58
C TYR A 4 -7.66 -0.39 3.81
N PHE A 5 -8.21 -0.67 4.98
CA PHE A 5 -7.87 0.05 6.21
C PHE A 5 -7.20 -0.85 7.23
N VAL A 6 -6.16 -0.33 7.89
CA VAL A 6 -5.51 -0.97 9.02
C VAL A 6 -5.00 0.08 10.01
N THR A 7 -4.96 -0.32 11.28
CA THR A 7 -4.38 0.48 12.36
C THR A 7 -3.28 -0.32 13.05
N LEU A 8 -2.20 0.36 13.42
CA LEU A 8 -1.18 -0.19 14.31
C LEU A 8 -1.11 0.68 15.57
N THR A 9 -1.40 0.06 16.71
CA THR A 9 -1.13 0.65 18.03
C THR A 9 0.22 0.16 18.51
N ILE A 10 1.10 1.10 18.85
CA ILE A 10 2.47 0.88 19.29
C ILE A 10 2.55 1.26 20.76
N PRO A 11 2.63 0.26 21.68
CA PRO A 11 2.70 0.53 23.11
C PRO A 11 3.88 1.43 23.48
N ALA A 12 3.74 2.22 24.54
CA ALA A 12 4.85 2.98 25.12
C ALA A 12 6.06 2.07 25.43
N ASN A 13 7.27 2.61 25.30
CA ASN A 13 8.54 1.90 25.49
C ASN A 13 8.73 0.66 24.60
N THR A 14 8.17 0.65 23.39
CA THR A 14 8.45 -0.42 22.41
C THR A 14 9.81 -0.15 21.77
N PRO A 15 10.85 -0.98 22.00
CA PRO A 15 12.19 -0.71 21.50
C PRO A 15 12.31 -1.04 20.01
N LEU A 16 13.16 -0.29 19.29
CA LEU A 16 13.48 -0.55 17.88
C LEU A 16 14.01 -1.97 17.61
N SER A 17 14.65 -2.61 18.60
CA SER A 17 15.13 -4.00 18.47
C SER A 17 14.01 -5.06 18.51
N SER A 18 12.80 -4.67 18.93
CA SER A 18 11.63 -5.56 19.02
C SER A 18 10.35 -4.78 18.69
N PRO A 19 10.19 -4.31 17.43
CA PRO A 19 9.02 -3.57 17.00
C PRO A 19 7.77 -4.46 17.07
N VAL A 20 6.62 -3.85 17.33
CA VAL A 20 5.32 -4.52 17.17
C VAL A 20 4.89 -4.48 15.72
N SER A 21 4.05 -5.41 15.30
CA SER A 21 3.58 -5.47 13.92
C SER A 21 2.12 -5.89 13.79
N THR A 22 1.52 -5.48 12.68
CA THR A 22 0.21 -5.92 12.21
C THR A 22 0.27 -6.15 10.71
N THR A 23 -0.70 -6.86 10.15
CA THR A 23 -0.76 -7.15 8.72
C THR A 23 -2.09 -6.73 8.11
N VAL A 24 -2.06 -6.43 6.82
CA VAL A 24 -3.25 -6.19 6.01
C VAL A 24 -3.08 -6.90 4.66
N THR A 25 -4.10 -7.62 4.25
CA THR A 25 -4.14 -8.21 2.91
C THR A 25 -4.96 -7.31 2.00
N ILE A 26 -4.36 -6.92 0.88
CA ILE A 26 -4.97 -6.05 -0.13
C ILE A 26 -5.05 -6.79 -1.46
N GLU A 27 -6.04 -6.43 -2.28
CA GLU A 27 -6.25 -7.00 -3.62
C GLU A 27 -6.23 -5.88 -4.67
N GLY A 28 -5.73 -6.19 -5.86
CA GLY A 28 -5.53 -5.26 -6.97
C GLY A 28 -4.25 -5.57 -7.75
N ASP A 29 -3.96 -4.76 -8.76
CA ASP A 29 -2.76 -4.93 -9.59
C ASP A 29 -1.74 -3.81 -9.37
N ILE A 30 -2.20 -2.64 -8.92
CA ILE A 30 -1.37 -1.49 -8.57
C ILE A 30 -1.78 -0.97 -7.19
N LEU A 31 -0.80 -0.85 -6.29
CA LEU A 31 -0.92 -0.05 -5.07
C LEU A 31 -0.57 1.40 -5.40
N VAL A 32 -1.60 2.23 -5.60
CA VAL A 32 -1.45 3.64 -5.97
C VAL A 32 -0.73 4.43 -4.87
N GLY A 33 -1.06 4.12 -3.62
CA GLY A 33 -0.49 4.76 -2.44
C GLY A 33 -1.35 4.50 -1.22
N PHE A 34 -1.16 5.30 -0.18
CA PHE A 34 -1.99 5.21 1.02
C PHE A 34 -2.20 6.58 1.66
N TYR A 35 -3.34 6.75 2.33
CA TYR A 35 -3.52 7.85 3.27
C TYR A 35 -2.95 7.44 4.62
N ARG A 36 -2.18 8.34 5.25
CA ARG A 36 -1.78 8.19 6.65
C ARG A 36 -2.50 9.23 7.49
N LEU A 37 -2.89 8.80 8.69
CA LEU A 37 -3.29 9.68 9.77
C LEU A 37 -2.45 9.34 11.00
N ILE A 38 -1.78 10.38 11.47
CA ILE A 38 -0.99 10.43 12.69
C ILE A 38 -1.73 11.41 13.59
N PRO A 39 -2.37 10.95 14.68
CA PRO A 39 -3.02 11.84 15.63
C PRO A 39 -2.05 12.85 16.25
N PRO A 40 -2.55 13.99 16.75
CA PRO A 40 -1.74 14.89 17.56
C PRO A 40 -1.30 14.22 18.87
N GLY A 41 -0.13 14.61 19.36
CA GLY A 41 0.47 14.08 20.59
C GLY A 41 1.54 13.01 20.34
N TRP A 42 1.84 12.70 19.07
CA TRP A 42 2.87 11.74 18.73
C TRP A 42 4.28 12.28 18.95
N ALA A 43 4.44 13.61 18.80
CA ALA A 43 5.67 14.36 19.00
C ALA A 43 6.92 13.78 18.29
N GLY A 44 6.72 12.98 17.23
CA GLY A 44 7.80 12.28 16.53
C GLY A 44 8.44 11.13 17.31
N LEU A 45 7.80 10.60 18.36
CA LEU A 45 8.38 9.59 19.27
C LEU A 45 8.01 8.15 18.94
N ALA A 46 6.97 7.88 18.15
CA ALA A 46 6.80 6.57 17.56
C ALA A 46 6.94 6.61 16.05
N HIS A 47 7.29 5.44 15.55
CA HIS A 47 7.87 5.27 14.24
C HIS A 47 7.24 4.05 13.61
N TYR A 48 6.98 4.10 12.30
CA TYR A 48 6.42 2.96 11.59
C TYR A 48 7.05 2.79 10.21
N ARG A 49 6.95 1.59 9.66
CA ARG A 49 7.31 1.28 8.28
C ARG A 49 6.36 0.25 7.70
N ILE A 50 6.33 0.16 6.37
CA ILE A 50 5.49 -0.76 5.62
C ILE A 50 6.39 -1.66 4.78
N LEU A 51 6.17 -2.96 4.92
CA LEU A 51 6.94 -4.01 4.27
C LEU A 51 6.04 -4.89 3.41
N HIS A 52 6.62 -5.47 2.36
CA HIS A 52 6.08 -6.63 1.65
C HIS A 52 7.13 -7.75 1.70
N GLY A 53 6.87 -8.77 2.54
CA GLY A 53 7.90 -9.75 2.90
C GLY A 53 9.08 -9.07 3.60
N ILE A 54 10.28 -9.19 3.03
CA ILE A 54 11.49 -8.52 3.52
C ILE A 54 11.75 -7.15 2.87
N TYR A 55 10.97 -6.79 1.85
CA TYR A 55 11.17 -5.56 1.08
C TYR A 55 10.45 -4.39 1.74
N GLN A 56 11.14 -3.27 1.92
CA GLN A 56 10.56 -2.06 2.48
C GLN A 56 9.88 -1.23 1.38
N LEU A 57 8.57 -1.07 1.50
CA LEU A 57 7.76 -0.24 0.59
C LEU A 57 7.76 1.22 1.03
N HIS A 58 7.67 1.47 2.34
CA HIS A 58 7.65 2.82 2.89
C HIS A 58 8.32 2.89 4.26
N PRO A 59 9.16 3.90 4.54
CA PRO A 59 9.76 4.84 3.58
C PRO A 59 10.61 4.16 2.50
N ALA A 60 10.86 4.82 1.37
CA ALA A 60 11.65 4.24 0.27
C ALA A 60 13.14 4.05 0.61
N ASN A 61 13.65 4.82 1.57
CA ASN A 61 14.99 4.70 2.12
C ASN A 61 15.07 3.48 3.05
N GLU A 62 15.77 2.43 2.60
CA GLU A 62 15.93 1.18 3.35
C GLU A 62 16.43 1.41 4.78
N GLY A 63 15.78 0.75 5.74
CA GLY A 63 16.12 0.84 7.16
C GLY A 63 15.60 2.09 7.86
N ALA A 64 15.06 3.08 7.12
CA ALA A 64 14.42 4.23 7.71
C ALA A 64 13.00 3.93 8.18
N TRP A 65 12.51 4.76 9.09
CA TRP A 65 11.18 4.70 9.65
C TRP A 65 10.49 6.06 9.47
N ASP A 66 9.20 6.03 9.20
CA ASP A 66 8.37 7.22 9.10
C ASP A 66 7.85 7.62 10.48
N THR A 67 7.66 8.93 10.69
CA THR A 67 7.18 9.48 11.96
C THR A 67 6.57 10.87 11.72
N GLY A 68 6.00 11.48 12.76
CA GLY A 68 5.48 12.83 12.69
C GLY A 68 4.66 13.20 13.91
N ASP A 69 3.86 14.26 13.76
CA ASP A 69 2.86 14.68 14.74
C ASP A 69 1.75 15.44 14.01
N ASN A 70 0.50 15.09 14.27
CA ASN A 70 -0.67 15.72 13.64
C ASN A 70 -0.60 15.76 12.09
N ILE A 71 -0.21 14.64 11.47
CA ILE A 71 -0.09 14.51 10.00
C ILE A 71 -1.33 13.80 9.44
N ARG A 72 -1.87 14.36 8.36
CA ARG A 72 -2.91 13.72 7.55
C ARG A 72 -2.72 14.07 6.08
N ASP A 73 -2.22 13.14 5.31
CA ASP A 73 -1.90 13.32 3.90
C ASP A 73 -1.97 12.00 3.13
N PHE A 74 -1.84 12.11 1.81
CA PHE A 74 -1.72 10.97 0.90
C PHE A 74 -0.25 10.79 0.50
N VAL A 75 0.24 9.55 0.61
CA VAL A 75 1.58 9.15 0.22
C VAL A 75 1.49 8.36 -1.10
N PRO A 76 1.94 8.92 -2.23
CA PRO A 76 1.94 8.21 -3.51
C PRO A 76 3.03 7.13 -3.53
N LEU A 77 2.70 5.96 -4.08
CA LEU A 77 3.63 4.83 -4.21
C LEU A 77 3.70 4.29 -5.66
N ASN A 78 2.55 4.16 -6.34
CA ASN A 78 2.42 3.61 -7.70
C ASN A 78 3.19 2.29 -7.90
N TRP A 79 3.07 1.38 -6.93
CA TRP A 79 3.78 0.12 -6.93
C TRP A 79 2.96 -0.96 -7.64
N LYS A 80 3.53 -1.57 -8.68
CA LYS A 80 2.93 -2.75 -9.33
C LYS A 80 3.01 -3.94 -8.39
N MET A 81 1.86 -4.46 -8.00
CA MET A 81 1.78 -5.60 -7.11
C MET A 81 2.30 -6.86 -7.84
N PRO A 82 3.13 -7.70 -7.18
CA PRO A 82 3.65 -8.93 -7.79
C PRO A 82 2.56 -9.98 -8.02
N GLU A 83 1.52 -9.96 -7.17
CA GLU A 83 0.37 -10.84 -7.23
C GLU A 83 -0.90 -10.00 -7.05
N HIS A 84 -2.03 -10.50 -7.53
CA HIS A 84 -3.32 -9.80 -7.39
C HIS A 84 -3.76 -9.63 -5.94
N LYS A 85 -3.19 -10.44 -5.03
CA LYS A 85 -3.46 -10.40 -3.60
C LYS A 85 -2.13 -10.44 -2.86
N VAL A 86 -1.84 -9.41 -2.08
CA VAL A 86 -0.58 -9.31 -1.32
C VAL A 86 -0.85 -8.98 0.13
N THR A 87 0.03 -9.43 1.01
CA THR A 87 0.01 -9.09 2.43
C THR A 87 1.10 -8.08 2.72
N LEU A 88 0.71 -6.94 3.27
CA LEU A 88 1.62 -5.93 3.77
C LEU A 88 1.79 -6.10 5.28
N THR A 89 3.01 -5.91 5.76
CA THR A 89 3.32 -5.87 7.18
C THR A 89 3.61 -4.44 7.57
N ILE A 90 2.94 -3.95 8.61
CA ILE A 90 3.18 -2.64 9.20
C ILE A 90 3.87 -2.92 10.53
N GLU A 91 5.08 -2.39 10.68
CA GLU A 91 5.86 -2.50 11.91
C GLU A 91 5.99 -1.13 12.56
N GLY A 92 6.14 -1.11 13.88
CA GLY A 92 6.35 0.13 14.62
C GLY A 92 7.06 -0.05 15.97
N TYR A 93 7.78 0.99 16.36
CA TYR A 93 8.40 1.12 17.69
C TYR A 93 8.09 2.50 18.27
N ASN A 94 8.20 2.63 19.59
CA ASN A 94 7.76 3.82 20.32
C ASN A 94 8.72 4.16 21.46
N GLU A 95 9.35 5.33 21.35
CA GLU A 95 10.27 5.91 22.32
C GLU A 95 9.56 6.72 23.42
N ASP A 96 8.25 6.96 23.28
CA ASP A 96 7.43 7.54 24.33
C ASP A 96 7.37 6.60 25.53
N ILE A 97 7.64 7.15 26.72
CA ILE A 97 7.69 6.40 27.97
C ILE A 97 6.33 6.25 28.65
N ALA A 98 5.35 7.07 28.27
CA ALA A 98 4.09 7.26 28.97
C ALA A 98 2.87 6.90 28.13
N TYR A 99 2.91 7.12 26.81
CA TYR A 99 1.73 6.99 25.96
C TYR A 99 1.91 6.04 24.79
N ASP A 100 0.87 5.23 24.57
CA ASP A 100 0.72 4.41 23.39
C ASP A 100 0.32 5.29 22.21
N HIS A 101 0.86 4.99 21.04
CA HIS A 101 0.60 5.77 19.83
C HIS A 101 -0.01 4.90 18.75
N THR A 102 -0.92 5.45 17.95
CA THR A 102 -1.61 4.71 16.88
C THR A 102 -1.46 5.40 15.54
N VAL A 103 -1.04 4.66 14.52
CA VAL A 103 -1.05 5.09 13.12
C VAL A 103 -2.21 4.42 12.37
N TYR A 104 -2.87 5.20 11.52
CA TYR A 104 -4.03 4.79 10.73
C TYR A 104 -3.67 4.87 9.25
N LEU A 105 -3.86 3.78 8.52
CA LEU A 105 -3.43 3.66 7.12
C LEU A 105 -4.58 3.18 6.24
N TRP A 106 -4.83 3.89 5.13
CA TRP A 106 -5.78 3.48 4.09
C TRP A 106 -5.04 3.27 2.78
N PHE A 107 -4.89 2.02 2.37
CA PHE A 107 -4.22 1.62 1.13
C PHE A 107 -5.19 1.68 -0.04
N ARG A 108 -4.81 2.39 -1.10
CA ARG A 108 -5.60 2.52 -2.32
C ARG A 108 -5.03 1.64 -3.43
N THR A 109 -5.84 0.72 -3.93
CA THR A 109 -5.47 -0.16 -5.05
C THR A 109 -6.32 0.09 -6.28
N GLU A 110 -5.73 -0.21 -7.43
CA GLU A 110 -6.40 -0.20 -8.73
C GLU A 110 -6.18 -1.55 -9.44
N GLU A 111 -7.18 -1.95 -10.21
CA GLU A 111 -7.04 -3.04 -11.17
C GLU A 111 -6.49 -2.44 -12.46
N LEU A 112 -5.47 -3.07 -13.02
CA LEU A 112 -5.10 -2.83 -14.41
C LEU A 112 -6.22 -3.45 -15.22
N GLU A 113 -7.00 -2.64 -15.93
CA GLU A 113 -7.80 -3.16 -17.03
C GLU A 113 -6.83 -3.78 -18.03
N TYR A 114 -6.51 -5.07 -17.84
CA TYR A 114 -5.89 -5.87 -18.87
C TYR A 114 -6.83 -5.76 -20.05
N ALA A 115 -6.39 -5.07 -21.11
CA ALA A 115 -7.05 -5.07 -22.40
C ALA A 115 -7.51 -6.50 -22.66
N ARG A 116 -8.82 -6.73 -22.47
CA ARG A 116 -9.38 -8.07 -22.56
C ARG A 116 -8.93 -8.63 -23.90
N PRO A 117 -8.61 -9.93 -24.02
CA PRO A 117 -8.33 -10.53 -25.32
C PRO A 117 -9.39 -10.17 -26.38
N THR A 118 -10.60 -9.74 -26.00
CA THR A 118 -11.59 -9.17 -26.90
C THR A 118 -11.11 -7.98 -27.74
N THR A 119 -10.20 -7.11 -27.32
CA THR A 119 -9.69 -6.01 -28.18
C THR A 119 -8.74 -6.56 -29.23
N LEU A 120 -7.80 -7.41 -28.82
CA LEU A 120 -6.89 -8.12 -29.73
C LEU A 120 -7.66 -9.02 -30.71
N PHE A 121 -8.64 -9.79 -30.22
CA PHE A 121 -9.53 -10.60 -31.05
C PHE A 121 -10.42 -9.74 -31.94
N LYS A 122 -10.90 -8.58 -31.48
CA LYS A 122 -11.67 -7.66 -32.34
C LYS A 122 -10.81 -7.12 -33.46
N GLU A 123 -9.60 -6.61 -33.18
CA GLU A 123 -8.66 -6.12 -34.19
C GLU A 123 -8.27 -7.22 -35.18
N MET A 124 -8.01 -8.45 -34.70
CA MET A 124 -7.75 -9.61 -35.56
C MET A 124 -8.97 -9.97 -36.41
N LEU A 125 -10.19 -9.93 -35.85
CA LEU A 125 -11.43 -10.19 -36.59
C LEU A 125 -11.71 -9.09 -37.62
N THR A 126 -11.38 -7.82 -37.33
CA THR A 126 -11.51 -6.73 -38.29
C THR A 126 -10.58 -6.95 -39.48
N LEU A 127 -9.30 -7.28 -39.22
CA LEU A 127 -8.33 -7.62 -40.27
C LEU A 127 -8.76 -8.84 -41.08
N LEU A 128 -9.28 -9.89 -40.43
CA LEU A 128 -9.81 -11.06 -41.14
C LEU A 128 -11.03 -10.70 -41.98
N LYS A 129 -11.97 -9.88 -41.47
CA LYS A 129 -13.12 -9.41 -42.24
C LYS A 129 -12.72 -8.57 -43.46
N GLU A 130 -11.70 -7.73 -43.33
CA GLU A 130 -11.14 -6.93 -44.43
C GLU A 130 -10.44 -7.80 -45.49
N ILE A 131 -9.68 -8.82 -45.07
CA ILE A 131 -8.99 -9.75 -45.97
C ILE A 131 -9.99 -10.70 -46.68
N PHE A 132 -11.02 -11.15 -45.97
CA PHE A 132 -12.01 -12.10 -46.50
C PHE A 132 -13.27 -11.43 -47.09
N GLY A 133 -13.35 -10.10 -47.10
CA GLY A 133 -14.42 -9.35 -47.78
C GLY A 133 -15.83 -9.62 -47.27
N VAL A 134 -15.98 -10.01 -46.00
CA VAL A 134 -17.31 -10.31 -45.42
C VAL A 134 -17.89 -9.04 -44.79
N GLU A 135 -18.64 -8.29 -45.60
CA GLU A 135 -19.50 -7.20 -45.11
C GLU A 135 -20.76 -7.78 -44.44
N SER A 136 -20.87 -7.61 -43.11
CA SER A 136 -22.13 -7.38 -42.38
C SER A 136 -21.86 -6.95 -40.94
#